data_AF-A0A378WX19-F1
#
_entry.id   AF-A0A378WX19-F1
#
_cell.length_a   1.000
_cell.length_b   1.000
_cell.length_c   1.000
_cell.angle_alpha   90.00
_cell.angle_beta   90.00
_cell.angle_gamma   90.00
#
_symmetry.space_group_name_H-M   'P 1'
#
loop_
_entity.id
_entity.type
_entity.pdbx_description
1 polymer ?
#
loop_
_entity_poly.entity_id
_entity_poly.type
_entity_poly.pdbx_seq_one_letter_code
_entity_poly.pdbx_strand_id
1 'polypeptide(L)'
;METERSSLVVIFAGYPDRMETFFSANPGLSSRVAHHIEFPDYTREELLAIAEVMVAQQNFQFGDAAADAFDEYLAARMARPRFANARSVRNAVDRCRLRQANRLVQEHRPLGKTDLMTLTTEDIYGSSVFGEVVRAAEEAPACPTE
;
A
#
# COMPACT_ATOMS: atom_id res chain seq x y z
N MET A 1 -19.93 20.62 -22.50
CA MET A 1 -20.63 19.88 -21.42
C MET A 1 -22.13 20.13 -21.44
N GLU A 2 -22.61 21.38 -21.53
CA GLU A 2 -24.05 21.69 -21.56
C GLU A 2 -24.79 21.18 -22.82
N THR A 3 -24.12 21.20 -23.99
CA THR A 3 -24.71 20.87 -25.29
C THR A 3 -24.98 19.37 -25.50
N GLU A 4 -24.36 18.50 -24.70
CA GLU A 4 -24.30 17.04 -24.91
C GLU A 4 -24.59 16.27 -23.61
N ARG A 5 -25.54 16.77 -22.80
CA ARG A 5 -25.87 16.20 -21.47
C ARG A 5 -26.35 14.74 -21.51
N SER A 6 -26.88 14.29 -22.65
CA SER A 6 -27.39 12.93 -22.84
C SER A 6 -26.37 11.95 -23.44
N SER A 7 -25.21 12.42 -23.89
CA SER A 7 -24.21 11.60 -24.60
C SER A 7 -22.83 11.59 -23.93
N LEU A 8 -22.57 12.46 -22.95
CA LEU A 8 -21.26 12.59 -22.30
C LEU A 8 -21.37 12.57 -20.77
N VAL A 9 -20.63 11.66 -20.14
CA VAL A 9 -20.38 11.64 -18.69
C VAL A 9 -18.95 12.11 -18.43
N VAL A 10 -18.77 13.02 -17.48
CA VAL A 10 -17.46 13.55 -17.09
C VAL A 10 -17.21 13.21 -15.62
N ILE A 11 -16.07 12.58 -15.34
CA ILE A 11 -15.64 12.22 -13.98
C ILE A 11 -14.38 13.00 -13.68
N PHE A 12 -14.43 13.83 -12.63
CA PHE A 12 -13.25 14.48 -12.08
C PHE A 12 -12.72 13.64 -10.92
N ALA A 13 -11.41 13.42 -10.89
CA ALA A 13 -10.75 12.67 -9.82
C ALA A 13 -9.45 13.37 -9.42
N GLY A 14 -9.23 13.53 -8.12
CA GLY A 14 -8.09 14.23 -7.57
C GLY A 14 -8.13 14.22 -6.04
N TYR A 15 -7.06 14.73 -5.43
CA TYR A 15 -7.02 14.92 -3.98
C TYR A 15 -8.03 16.00 -3.54
N PRO A 16 -8.68 15.85 -2.36
CA PRO A 16 -9.76 16.74 -1.94
C PRO A 16 -9.36 18.23 -1.93
N ASP A 17 -8.19 18.56 -1.40
CA ASP A 17 -7.62 19.90 -1.33
C ASP A 17 -7.43 20.54 -2.72
N ARG A 18 -6.93 19.75 -3.67
CA ARG A 18 -6.72 20.19 -5.05
C ARG A 18 -8.04 20.34 -5.79
N MET A 19 -9.01 19.47 -5.52
CA MET A 19 -10.35 19.54 -6.10
C MET A 19 -11.11 20.77 -5.59
N GLU A 20 -11.01 21.08 -4.30
CA GLU A 20 -11.59 22.29 -3.71
C GLU A 20 -10.99 23.56 -4.33
N THR A 21 -9.67 23.61 -4.46
CA THR A 21 -8.97 24.72 -5.15
C THR A 21 -9.40 24.83 -6.63
N PHE A 22 -9.55 23.71 -7.31
CA PHE A 22 -9.98 23.68 -8.71
C PHE A 22 -11.41 24.20 -8.89
N PHE A 23 -12.33 23.83 -7.99
CA PHE A 23 -13.71 24.27 -8.02
C PHE A 23 -13.88 25.73 -7.61
N SER A 24 -13.11 26.22 -6.63
CA SER A 24 -13.15 27.63 -6.23
C SER A 24 -12.65 28.56 -7.35
N ALA A 25 -11.66 28.12 -8.12
CA ALA A 25 -11.19 28.83 -9.31
C ALA A 25 -12.20 28.82 -10.47
N ASN A 26 -13.16 27.87 -10.49
CA ASN A 26 -14.14 27.70 -11.58
C ASN A 26 -15.56 27.50 -11.02
N PRO A 27 -16.23 28.56 -10.52
CA PRO A 27 -17.51 28.44 -9.82
C PRO A 27 -18.62 27.80 -10.67
N GLY A 28 -18.62 28.09 -11.97
CA GLY A 28 -19.58 27.51 -12.92
C GLY A 28 -19.39 26.00 -13.14
N LEU A 29 -18.21 25.46 -12.88
CA LEU A 29 -17.97 24.02 -12.96
C LEU A 29 -18.50 23.31 -11.72
N SER A 30 -18.26 23.89 -10.54
CA SER A 30 -18.74 23.37 -9.25
C SER A 30 -20.26 23.19 -9.26
N SER A 31 -21.01 24.17 -9.77
CA SER A 31 -22.48 24.08 -9.87
C SER A 31 -23.01 23.02 -10.85
N ARG A 32 -22.15 22.46 -11.70
CA ARG A 32 -22.51 21.46 -12.72
C ARG A 32 -22.15 20.04 -12.30
N VAL A 33 -21.36 19.87 -11.25
CA VAL A 33 -21.06 18.55 -10.68
C VAL A 33 -22.20 18.18 -9.73
N ALA A 34 -23.06 17.26 -10.18
CA ALA A 34 -24.24 16.86 -9.41
C ALA A 34 -23.90 15.93 -8.22
N HIS A 35 -22.78 15.22 -8.30
CA HIS A 35 -22.41 14.20 -7.33
C HIS A 35 -20.96 14.36 -6.90
N HIS A 36 -20.76 14.43 -5.58
CA HIS A 36 -19.45 14.37 -4.94
C HIS A 36 -19.36 13.04 -4.21
N ILE A 37 -18.38 12.22 -4.60
CA ILE A 37 -18.11 10.92 -3.98
C ILE A 37 -16.73 11.01 -3.37
N GLU A 38 -16.67 10.89 -2.05
CA GLU A 38 -15.42 10.85 -1.30
C GLU A 38 -14.95 9.41 -1.17
N PHE A 39 -13.65 9.19 -1.39
CA PHE A 39 -13.00 7.90 -1.23
C PHE A 39 -12.06 8.00 -0.04
N PRO A 40 -12.46 7.55 1.16
CA PRO A 40 -11.58 7.55 2.31
C PRO A 40 -10.42 6.59 2.10
N ASP A 41 -9.33 6.82 2.81
CA ASP A 41 -8.23 5.87 2.88
C ASP A 41 -8.69 4.57 3.54
N TYR A 42 -8.10 3.45 3.13
CA TYR A 42 -8.40 2.15 3.71
C TYR A 42 -7.84 2.05 5.13
N THR A 43 -8.58 1.38 5.99
CA THR A 43 -8.10 0.91 7.30
C THR A 43 -6.98 -0.12 7.13
N ARG A 44 -6.24 -0.38 8.20
CA ARG A 44 -5.15 -1.37 8.17
C ARG A 44 -5.67 -2.76 7.84
N GLU A 45 -6.80 -3.12 8.44
CA GLU A 45 -7.49 -4.39 8.27
C GLU A 45 -7.95 -4.57 6.81
N GLU A 46 -8.50 -3.51 6.20
CA GLU A 46 -8.86 -3.54 4.78
C GLU A 46 -7.63 -3.66 3.86
N LEU A 47 -6.52 -3.01 4.20
CA LEU A 47 -5.27 -3.11 3.45
C LEU A 47 -4.67 -4.52 3.52
N LEU A 48 -4.78 -5.19 4.68
CA LEU A 48 -4.36 -6.57 4.85
C LEU A 48 -5.24 -7.51 4.00
N ALA A 49 -6.57 -7.34 4.05
CA ALA A 49 -7.48 -8.11 3.20
C ALA A 49 -7.21 -7.90 1.70
N ILE A 50 -6.89 -6.66 1.29
CA ILE A 50 -6.47 -6.37 -0.09
C ILE A 50 -5.18 -7.12 -0.42
N ALA A 51 -4.20 -7.18 0.50
CA ALA A 51 -2.95 -7.90 0.30
C ALA A 51 -3.20 -9.41 0.09
N GLU A 52 -4.06 -10.01 0.92
CA GLU A 52 -4.45 -11.42 0.80
C GLU A 52 -5.09 -11.71 -0.56
N VAL A 53 -6.02 -10.87 -1.01
CA VAL A 53 -6.64 -11.00 -2.33
C VAL A 53 -5.59 -10.89 -3.45
N MET A 54 -4.66 -9.93 -3.36
CA MET A 54 -3.59 -9.76 -4.36
C MET A 54 -2.64 -10.95 -4.44
N VAL A 55 -2.28 -11.51 -3.28
CA VAL A 55 -1.40 -12.68 -3.16
C VAL A 55 -2.10 -13.93 -3.71
N ALA A 56 -3.37 -14.14 -3.34
CA ALA A 56 -4.19 -15.24 -3.83
C ALA A 56 -4.39 -15.19 -5.36
N GLN A 57 -4.67 -14.01 -5.93
CA GLN A 57 -4.79 -13.82 -7.38
C GLN A 57 -3.52 -14.18 -8.16
N GLN A 58 -2.36 -14.15 -7.49
CA GLN A 58 -1.07 -14.49 -8.06
C GLN A 58 -0.67 -15.95 -7.77
N ASN A 59 -1.56 -16.77 -7.20
CA ASN A 59 -1.32 -18.13 -6.73
C ASN A 59 -0.24 -18.23 -5.64
N PHE A 60 -0.12 -17.19 -4.82
CA PHE A 60 0.68 -17.23 -3.60
C PHE A 60 -0.25 -17.36 -2.38
N GLN A 61 0.35 -17.68 -1.24
CA GLN A 61 -0.28 -17.63 0.07
C GLN A 61 0.71 -17.07 1.09
N PHE A 62 0.19 -16.40 2.12
CA PHE A 62 0.98 -16.10 3.31
C PHE A 62 1.15 -17.39 4.12
N GLY A 63 2.36 -17.64 4.63
CA GLY A 63 2.58 -18.65 5.65
C GLY A 63 1.99 -18.22 7.00
N ASP A 64 1.93 -19.15 7.95
CA ASP A 64 1.18 -19.00 9.22
C ASP A 64 1.46 -17.70 9.97
N ALA A 65 2.71 -17.24 10.04
CA ALA A 65 3.10 -15.99 10.71
C ALA A 65 3.35 -14.82 9.76
N ALA A 66 3.23 -15.04 8.45
CA ALA A 66 3.55 -14.03 7.44
C ALA A 66 2.45 -12.96 7.34
N ALA A 67 1.18 -13.32 7.57
CA ALA A 67 0.10 -12.34 7.61
C ALA A 67 0.30 -11.32 8.75
N ASP A 68 0.66 -11.81 9.95
CA ASP A 68 0.97 -10.95 11.11
C ASP A 68 2.17 -10.03 10.83
N ALA A 69 3.24 -10.58 10.24
CA ALA A 69 4.39 -9.77 9.83
C ALA A 69 4.03 -8.70 8.78
N PHE A 70 3.05 -9.00 7.91
CA PHE A 70 2.55 -8.03 6.93
C PHE A 70 1.70 -6.95 7.59
N ASP A 71 0.92 -7.28 8.63
CA ASP A 71 0.19 -6.28 9.44
C ASP A 71 1.16 -5.30 10.12
N GLU A 72 2.23 -5.81 10.73
CA GLU A 72 3.30 -4.98 11.30
C GLU A 72 3.96 -4.08 10.24
N TYR A 73 4.19 -4.63 9.04
CA TYR A 73 4.69 -3.86 7.91
C TYR A 73 3.74 -2.72 7.53
N LEU A 74 2.43 -2.98 7.47
CA LEU A 74 1.42 -1.97 7.15
C LEU A 74 1.40 -0.87 8.22
N ALA A 75 1.44 -1.25 9.50
CA ALA A 75 1.53 -0.31 10.61
C ALA A 75 2.69 0.68 10.44
N ALA A 76 3.89 0.17 10.16
CA ALA A 76 5.08 0.99 9.95
C ALA A 76 5.04 1.78 8.63
N ARG A 77 4.45 1.22 7.57
CA ARG A 77 4.42 1.85 6.23
C ARG A 77 3.41 2.98 6.14
N MET A 78 2.26 2.87 6.83
CA MET A 78 1.21 3.90 6.89
C MET A 78 1.69 5.17 7.59
N ALA A 79 2.58 5.04 8.58
CA ALA A 79 3.16 6.20 9.28
C ALA A 79 4.19 6.99 8.45
N ARG A 80 4.55 6.51 7.26
CA ARG A 80 5.60 7.11 6.41
C ARG A 80 5.01 8.00 5.32
N PRO A 81 5.76 9.02 4.85
CA PRO A 81 5.31 9.88 3.77
C PRO A 81 5.05 9.08 2.49
N ARG A 82 4.20 9.66 1.62
CA ARG A 82 3.84 9.09 0.31
C ARG A 82 3.26 7.67 0.42
N PHE A 83 2.49 7.41 1.46
CA PHE A 83 1.62 6.24 1.48
C PHE A 83 0.50 6.43 0.44
N ALA A 84 0.17 5.36 -0.27
CA ALA A 84 -0.73 5.41 -1.43
C ALA A 84 -1.72 4.24 -1.43
N ASN A 85 -2.23 3.87 -0.24
CA ASN A 85 -3.23 2.83 -0.06
C ASN A 85 -2.86 1.52 -0.78
N ALA A 86 -3.81 0.92 -1.50
CA ALA A 86 -3.64 -0.32 -2.26
C ALA A 86 -2.44 -0.33 -3.23
N ARG A 87 -1.99 0.84 -3.73
CA ARG A 87 -0.76 0.91 -4.54
C ARG A 87 0.47 0.61 -3.71
N SER A 88 0.52 1.10 -2.47
CA SER A 88 1.61 0.78 -1.54
C SER A 88 1.61 -0.70 -1.15
N VAL A 89 0.43 -1.30 -0.97
CA VAL A 89 0.26 -2.74 -0.71
C VAL A 89 0.78 -3.56 -1.88
N ARG A 90 0.34 -3.26 -3.12
CA ARG A 90 0.83 -3.92 -4.34
C ARG A 90 2.35 -3.89 -4.43
N ASN A 91 2.95 -2.71 -4.27
CA ASN A 91 4.40 -2.55 -4.31
C ASN A 91 5.11 -3.31 -3.17
N ALA A 92 4.46 -3.50 -2.02
CA ALA A 92 5.00 -4.30 -0.93
C ALA A 92 4.97 -5.79 -1.27
N VAL A 93 3.83 -6.29 -1.77
CA VAL A 93 3.67 -7.68 -2.22
C VAL A 93 4.69 -8.01 -3.32
N ASP A 94 4.83 -7.16 -4.34
CA ASP A 94 5.80 -7.37 -5.42
C ASP A 94 7.24 -7.46 -4.90
N ARG A 95 7.60 -6.64 -3.91
CA ARG A 95 8.91 -6.70 -3.25
C ARG A 95 9.08 -7.95 -2.40
N CYS A 96 8.04 -8.40 -1.70
CA CYS A 96 8.08 -9.65 -0.94
C CYS A 96 8.30 -10.84 -1.88
N ARG A 97 7.63 -10.87 -3.04
CA ARG A 97 7.84 -11.90 -4.07
C ARG A 97 9.27 -11.90 -4.60
N LEU A 98 9.85 -10.73 -4.83
CA LEU A 98 11.25 -10.64 -5.25
C LEU A 98 12.22 -11.19 -4.19
N ARG A 99 11.97 -10.90 -2.90
CA ARG A 99 12.77 -11.46 -1.80
C ARG A 99 12.62 -12.97 -1.70
N GLN A 100 11.40 -13.47 -1.81
CA GLN A 100 11.12 -14.91 -1.82
C GLN A 100 11.85 -15.61 -2.96
N ALA A 101 11.83 -15.06 -4.18
CA ALA A 101 12.56 -15.61 -5.30
C ALA A 101 14.07 -15.67 -5.03
N ASN A 102 14.66 -14.60 -4.48
CA ASN A 102 16.07 -14.58 -4.12
C ASN A 102 16.41 -15.59 -3.03
N ARG A 103 15.58 -15.71 -1.99
CA ARG A 103 15.77 -16.69 -0.91
C ARG A 103 15.75 -18.12 -1.47
N LEU A 104 14.75 -18.44 -2.30
CA LEU A 104 14.63 -19.78 -2.90
C LEU A 104 15.82 -20.14 -3.80
N VAL A 105 16.42 -19.18 -4.50
CA VAL A 105 17.65 -19.41 -5.28
C VAL A 105 18.84 -19.79 -4.39
N GLN A 106 18.88 -19.31 -3.15
CA GLN A 106 19.93 -19.64 -2.18
C GLN A 106 19.65 -20.96 -1.43
N GLU A 107 18.48 -21.56 -1.60
CA GLU A 107 18.17 -22.85 -0.98
C GLU A 107 18.85 -24.00 -1.72
N HIS A 108 19.72 -24.72 -1.01
CA HIS A 108 20.47 -25.86 -1.54
C HIS A 108 19.72 -27.20 -1.34
N ARG A 109 18.39 -27.19 -1.50
CA ARG A 109 17.53 -28.37 -1.38
C ARG A 109 16.52 -28.45 -2.52
N PRO A 110 15.94 -29.62 -2.81
CA PRO A 110 14.79 -29.72 -3.69
C PRO A 110 13.62 -28.87 -3.17
N LEU A 111 13.06 -28.03 -4.05
CA LEU A 111 11.92 -27.16 -3.74
C LEU A 111 10.62 -27.80 -4.23
N GLY A 112 9.61 -27.81 -3.36
CA GLY A 112 8.26 -28.24 -3.68
C GLY A 112 7.37 -27.09 -4.14
N LYS A 113 6.18 -27.42 -4.65
CA LYS A 113 5.17 -26.43 -5.07
C LYS A 113 4.82 -25.44 -3.93
N THR A 114 4.69 -25.95 -2.70
CA THR A 114 4.37 -25.13 -1.53
C THR A 114 5.45 -24.09 -1.25
N ASP A 115 6.73 -24.44 -1.41
CA ASP A 115 7.85 -23.50 -1.23
C ASP A 115 7.77 -22.33 -2.22
N LEU A 116 7.44 -22.65 -3.48
CA LEU A 116 7.31 -21.66 -4.56
C LEU A 116 6.11 -20.72 -4.39
N MET A 117 5.08 -21.17 -3.67
CA MET A 117 3.81 -20.44 -3.48
C MET A 117 3.71 -19.74 -2.13
N THR A 118 4.60 -20.01 -1.18
CA THR A 118 4.49 -19.46 0.18
C THR A 118 5.40 -18.25 0.38
N LEU A 119 4.79 -17.11 0.72
CA LEU A 119 5.48 -15.94 1.26
C LEU A 119 5.60 -16.11 2.76
N THR A 120 6.81 -15.98 3.28
CA THR A 120 7.13 -16.16 4.70
C THR A 120 7.40 -14.83 5.40
N THR A 121 7.60 -14.89 6.71
CA THR A 121 8.03 -13.75 7.53
C THR A 121 9.34 -13.14 7.07
N GLU A 122 10.33 -13.94 6.66
CA GLU A 122 11.63 -13.45 6.17
C GLU A 122 11.49 -12.53 4.95
N ASP A 123 10.58 -12.90 4.04
CA ASP A 123 10.31 -12.15 2.82
C ASP A 123 9.70 -10.78 3.11
N ILE A 124 9.07 -10.61 4.27
CA ILE A 124 8.40 -9.38 4.71
C ILE A 124 9.36 -8.54 5.55
N TYR A 125 9.98 -9.13 6.57
CA TYR A 125 10.95 -8.46 7.45
C TYR A 125 12.21 -8.02 6.74
N GLY A 126 12.56 -8.63 5.60
CA GLY A 126 13.62 -8.14 4.70
C GLY A 126 13.34 -6.76 4.07
N SER A 127 12.24 -6.09 4.42
CA SER A 127 11.97 -4.73 3.96
C SER A 127 12.78 -3.68 4.71
N SER A 128 13.28 -2.69 3.96
CA SER A 128 13.88 -1.47 4.52
C SER A 128 12.93 -0.68 5.44
N VAL A 129 11.62 -0.95 5.40
CA VAL A 129 10.67 -0.39 6.35
C VAL A 129 11.01 -0.78 7.79
N PHE A 130 11.56 -1.98 8.02
CA PHE A 130 12.05 -2.39 9.33
C PHE A 130 13.49 -1.97 9.59
N GLY A 131 14.35 -1.95 8.55
CA GLY A 131 15.75 -1.53 8.68
C GLY A 131 15.96 -0.06 9.04
N GLU A 132 15.07 0.84 8.61
CA GLU A 132 15.12 2.26 8.98
C GLU A 132 14.57 2.55 10.39
N VAL A 133 13.77 1.64 10.98
CA VAL A 133 13.31 1.77 12.37
C VAL A 133 14.50 1.66 13.33
N VAL A 134 15.47 0.80 13.02
CA VAL A 134 16.71 0.65 13.80
C VAL A 134 17.57 1.92 13.71
N ARG A 135 17.69 2.52 12.51
CA ARG A 135 18.49 3.75 12.32
C ARG A 135 17.84 4.99 12.94
N ALA A 136 16.52 5.11 12.85
CA ALA A 136 15.79 6.21 13.48
C ALA A 136 15.78 6.11 15.02
N ALA A 137 15.88 4.90 15.59
CA ALA A 137 16.04 4.69 17.03
C ALA A 137 17.46 4.98 17.53
N GLU A 138 18.49 4.76 16.69
CA GLU A 138 19.89 5.10 17.00
C GLU A 138 20.21 6.61 16.87
N GLU A 139 19.44 7.37 16.09
CA GLU A 139 19.62 8.82 15.90
C GLU A 139 18.82 9.70 16.88
N ALA A 140 18.12 9.11 17.86
CA ALA A 140 17.45 9.88 18.90
C ALA A 140 18.50 10.63 19.76
N PRO A 141 18.46 11.99 19.82
CA PRO A 141 19.44 12.74 20.60
C PRO A 141 19.28 12.36 22.08
N ALA A 142 20.40 12.00 22.70
CA ALA A 142 20.50 11.81 24.14
C ALA A 142 19.86 13.02 24.84
N CYS A 143 18.89 12.73 25.71
CA CYS A 143 18.18 13.71 26.51
C CYS A 143 19.18 14.72 27.09
N PRO A 144 19.04 16.04 26.85
CA PRO A 144 19.96 17.01 27.42
C PRO A 144 19.71 17.04 28.93
N THR A 145 20.66 16.51 29.69
CA THR A 145 20.79 16.78 31.11
C THR A 145 21.14 18.27 31.28
N GLU A 146 20.17 18.99 31.85
CA GLU A 146 20.20 20.27 32.59
C GLU A 146 21.30 21.30 32.31
#